data_AF-Q5U9L1-F1
#
_entry.id   AF-Q5U9L1-F1
#
_cell.length_a   1.000
_cell.length_b   1.000
_cell.length_c   1.000
_cell.angle_alpha   90.00
_cell.angle_beta   90.00
_cell.angle_gamma   90.00
#
_symmetry.space_group_name_H-M   'P 1'
#
loop_
_entity.id
_entity.type
_entity.pdbx_description
1 polymer ?
#
loop_
_entity_poly.entity_id
_entity_poly.type
_entity_poly.pdbx_seq_one_letter_code
_entity_poly.pdbx_strand_id
1 'polypeptide(L)'
;ERLLLVTPDLARVLAEIISRLRNRYNGAVPLVARYDNYEATTGPPLPHLFQRDYGSGPTAMSPTMVRVTLREVADRMGLTDTAGNPMHLTPHDFRRVFTTTAVQDGLPLHIASRILGHRHLNSTQPYTAVFQDDLIRTFRTFVDRRRSARPAEEYREPTPEEWDEFEEHFALRRVELGSCARPYGSSCEHEHACIRCPVLRVDPAQLDRLEAIAASLLQRITEAEERGWPGEVEQLTISLRAAQDKILATAPPRKGSVFLGDPAIPPTNAPQA
;
A
#
# COMPACT_ATOMS: atom_id res chain seq x y z
N GLU A 1 -2.49 -20.78 -23.53
CA GLU A 1 -3.68 -19.96 -23.84
C GLU A 1 -3.92 -18.93 -22.75
N ARG A 2 -4.74 -17.89 -23.01
CA ARG A 2 -5.14 -16.87 -22.02
C ARG A 2 -6.65 -16.70 -22.10
N LEU A 3 -7.29 -16.46 -20.96
CA LEU A 3 -8.73 -16.31 -20.85
C LEU A 3 -9.05 -14.82 -20.64
N LEU A 4 -9.84 -14.25 -21.54
CA LEU A 4 -10.38 -12.89 -21.42
C LEU A 4 -11.85 -13.00 -21.01
N LEU A 5 -12.21 -12.34 -19.92
CA LEU A 5 -13.61 -12.26 -19.50
C LEU A 5 -14.37 -11.35 -20.48
N VAL A 6 -15.49 -11.85 -20.97
CA VAL A 6 -16.35 -11.15 -21.92
C VAL A 6 -17.47 -10.46 -21.15
N THR A 7 -17.49 -9.13 -21.18
CA THR A 7 -18.61 -8.35 -20.63
C THR A 7 -19.86 -8.51 -21.50
N PRO A 8 -21.07 -8.27 -20.97
CA PRO A 8 -22.30 -8.33 -21.78
C PRO A 8 -22.24 -7.48 -23.05
N ASP A 9 -21.64 -6.28 -22.97
CA ASP A 9 -21.47 -5.40 -24.13
C ASP A 9 -20.52 -6.00 -25.17
N LEU A 10 -19.39 -6.57 -24.74
CA LEU A 10 -18.47 -7.25 -25.66
C LEU A 10 -19.13 -8.49 -26.28
N ALA A 11 -19.88 -9.27 -25.50
CA ALA A 11 -20.61 -10.43 -26.01
C ALA A 11 -21.61 -10.02 -27.10
N ARG A 12 -22.35 -8.93 -26.88
CA ARG A 12 -23.28 -8.36 -27.88
C ARG A 12 -22.56 -7.97 -29.17
N VAL A 13 -21.43 -7.27 -29.08
CA VAL A 13 -20.64 -6.87 -30.25
C VAL A 13 -20.13 -8.09 -31.02
N LEU A 14 -19.60 -9.11 -30.32
CA LEU A 14 -19.14 -10.34 -30.96
C LEU A 14 -20.28 -11.10 -31.64
N ALA A 15 -21.45 -11.18 -31.00
CA ALA A 15 -22.64 -11.80 -31.59
C ALA A 15 -23.12 -11.04 -32.83
N GLU A 16 -23.04 -9.71 -32.82
CA GLU A 16 -23.39 -8.87 -33.97
C GLU A 16 -22.42 -9.09 -35.14
N ILE A 17 -21.10 -9.19 -34.87
CA ILE A 17 -20.09 -9.53 -35.88
C ILE A 17 -20.40 -10.89 -36.52
N ILE A 18 -20.66 -11.92 -35.70
CA ILE A 18 -20.99 -13.27 -36.19
C ILE A 18 -22.27 -13.24 -37.03
N SER A 19 -23.30 -12.53 -36.57
CA SER A 19 -24.58 -12.42 -37.28
C SER A 19 -24.40 -11.73 -38.64
N ARG A 20 -23.62 -10.65 -38.71
CA ARG A 20 -23.31 -9.96 -39.97
C ARG A 20 -22.57 -10.86 -40.96
N LEU A 21 -21.61 -11.66 -40.49
CA LEU A 21 -20.89 -12.62 -41.33
C LEU A 21 -21.84 -13.71 -41.85
N ARG A 22 -22.62 -14.34 -40.97
CA ARG A 22 -23.58 -15.38 -41.37
C ARG A 22 -24.61 -14.85 -42.38
N ASN A 23 -25.15 -13.66 -42.15
CA ASN A 23 -26.12 -13.05 -43.06
C ASN A 23 -25.50 -12.76 -44.44
N ARG A 24 -24.21 -12.44 -44.49
CA ARG A 24 -23.48 -12.18 -45.74
C ARG A 24 -23.10 -13.46 -46.48
N TYR A 25 -22.82 -14.55 -45.77
CA TYR A 25 -22.29 -15.80 -46.33
C TYR A 25 -23.22 -16.99 -46.05
N ASN A 26 -24.50 -16.87 -46.42
CA ASN A 26 -25.49 -17.96 -46.46
C ASN A 26 -25.60 -18.77 -45.15
N GLY A 27 -25.56 -18.09 -44.01
CA GLY A 27 -25.75 -18.69 -42.68
C GLY A 27 -24.48 -19.24 -42.01
N ALA A 28 -23.33 -19.22 -42.70
CA ALA A 28 -22.07 -19.72 -42.16
C ALA A 28 -21.02 -18.61 -42.00
N VAL A 29 -20.03 -18.86 -41.13
CA VAL A 29 -18.81 -18.04 -41.07
C VAL A 29 -17.79 -18.66 -42.02
N PRO A 30 -17.32 -17.95 -43.06
CA PRO A 30 -16.37 -18.51 -44.02
C PRO A 30 -15.06 -18.95 -43.35
N LEU A 31 -14.48 -20.03 -43.88
CA LEU A 31 -13.13 -20.46 -43.51
C LEU A 31 -12.14 -19.71 -44.39
N VAL A 32 -11.28 -18.89 -43.77
CA VAL A 32 -10.28 -18.10 -44.48
C VAL A 32 -8.90 -18.40 -43.89
N ALA A 33 -7.89 -18.49 -44.76
CA ALA A 33 -6.51 -18.60 -44.33
C ALA A 33 -5.96 -17.22 -43.93
N ARG A 34 -5.11 -17.18 -42.91
CA ARG A 34 -4.42 -15.95 -42.46
C ARG A 34 -2.93 -16.13 -42.62
N TYR A 35 -2.28 -15.13 -43.23
CA TYR A 35 -0.82 -15.01 -43.21
C TYR A 35 -0.34 -14.46 -41.87
N ASP A 36 0.54 -15.18 -41.19
CA ASP A 36 1.21 -14.71 -40.00
C ASP A 36 2.50 -13.97 -40.38
N ASN A 37 2.54 -12.67 -40.12
CA ASN A 37 3.71 -11.84 -40.48
C ASN A 37 4.93 -12.10 -39.59
N TYR A 38 4.77 -12.74 -38.43
CA TYR A 38 5.89 -13.04 -37.53
C TYR A 38 6.55 -14.37 -37.88
N GLU A 39 5.72 -15.37 -38.23
CA GLU A 39 6.21 -16.69 -38.65
C GLU A 39 6.44 -16.80 -40.16
N ALA A 40 5.97 -15.79 -40.92
CA ALA A 40 6.02 -15.74 -42.37
C ALA A 40 5.31 -16.92 -43.08
N THR A 41 4.30 -17.51 -42.43
CA THR A 41 3.57 -18.69 -42.91
C THR A 41 2.08 -18.41 -43.07
N THR A 42 1.42 -19.14 -43.97
CA THR A 42 -0.04 -19.13 -44.10
C THR A 42 -0.63 -20.27 -43.30
N GLY A 43 -1.46 -19.94 -42.32
CA GLY A 43 -2.16 -20.93 -41.49
C GLY A 43 -3.30 -21.64 -42.23
N PRO A 44 -3.86 -22.72 -41.63
CA PRO A 44 -5.02 -23.41 -42.19
C PRO A 44 -6.26 -22.49 -42.26
N PRO A 45 -7.23 -22.78 -43.14
CA PRO A 45 -8.50 -22.04 -43.18
C PRO A 45 -9.29 -22.22 -41.88
N LEU A 46 -9.60 -21.11 -41.21
CA LEU A 46 -10.32 -21.09 -39.93
C LEU A 46 -11.46 -20.05 -39.96
N PRO A 47 -12.49 -20.21 -39.09
CA PRO A 47 -13.62 -19.28 -39.02
C PRO A 47 -13.25 -18.01 -38.24
N HIS A 48 -12.36 -17.20 -38.79
CA HIS A 48 -11.91 -15.96 -38.15
C HIS A 48 -13.09 -14.99 -37.96
N LEU A 49 -13.17 -14.30 -36.82
CA LEU A 49 -14.28 -13.38 -36.55
C LEU A 49 -14.17 -12.05 -37.31
N PHE A 50 -12.95 -11.56 -37.54
CA PHE A 50 -12.72 -10.30 -38.23
C PHE A 50 -12.37 -10.59 -39.70
N GLN A 51 -13.39 -10.61 -40.55
CA GLN A 51 -13.25 -10.81 -41.99
C GLN A 51 -13.76 -9.59 -42.76
N ARG A 52 -13.28 -9.41 -43.99
CA ARG A 52 -13.75 -8.43 -44.95
C ARG A 52 -13.78 -9.04 -46.34
N ASP A 53 -14.54 -8.45 -47.26
CA ASP A 53 -14.39 -8.77 -48.67
C ASP A 53 -13.19 -8.04 -49.27
N TYR A 54 -12.39 -8.78 -50.03
CA TYR A 54 -11.29 -8.22 -50.79
C TYR A 54 -10.97 -9.09 -52.01
N GLY A 55 -10.98 -8.48 -53.19
CA GLY A 55 -10.77 -9.21 -54.44
C GLY A 55 -11.85 -10.27 -54.66
N SER A 56 -11.44 -11.54 -54.71
CA SER A 56 -12.30 -12.67 -55.08
C SER A 56 -13.14 -13.26 -53.94
N GLY A 57 -13.07 -12.74 -52.71
CA GLY A 57 -13.89 -13.27 -51.63
C GLY A 57 -13.53 -12.79 -50.22
N PRO A 58 -14.02 -13.51 -49.18
CA PRO A 58 -13.73 -13.18 -47.80
C PRO A 58 -12.25 -13.40 -47.48
N THR A 59 -11.67 -12.46 -46.73
CA THR A 59 -10.31 -12.55 -46.22
C THR A 59 -10.25 -12.07 -44.77
N ALA A 60 -9.29 -12.59 -44.00
CA ALA A 60 -9.04 -12.12 -42.64
C ALA A 60 -8.58 -10.65 -42.65
N MET A 61 -9.10 -9.85 -41.73
CA MET A 61 -8.70 -8.46 -41.59
C MET A 61 -7.25 -8.37 -41.10
N SER A 62 -6.42 -7.58 -41.79
CA SER A 62 -5.03 -7.37 -41.40
C SER A 62 -4.90 -6.33 -40.28
N PRO A 63 -3.85 -6.39 -39.43
CA PRO A 63 -3.59 -5.37 -38.42
C PRO A 63 -3.47 -3.94 -39.01
N THR A 64 -2.92 -3.82 -40.22
CA THR A 64 -2.84 -2.54 -40.93
C THR A 64 -4.23 -2.00 -41.25
N MET A 65 -5.15 -2.85 -41.71
CA MET A 65 -6.53 -2.43 -42.00
C MET A 65 -7.25 -1.92 -40.74
N VAL A 66 -7.05 -2.57 -39.60
CA VAL A 66 -7.60 -2.10 -38.31
C VAL A 66 -7.09 -0.70 -37.99
N ARG A 67 -5.78 -0.45 -38.16
CA ARG A 67 -5.18 0.88 -37.91
C ARG A 67 -5.75 1.96 -38.83
N VAL A 68 -5.89 1.65 -40.13
CA VAL A 68 -6.47 2.59 -41.11
C VAL A 68 -7.92 2.90 -40.77
N THR A 69 -8.72 1.87 -40.48
CA THR A 69 -10.13 2.04 -40.10
C THR A 69 -10.29 2.89 -38.84
N LEU A 70 -9.45 2.67 -37.82
CA LEU A 70 -9.48 3.46 -36.59
C LEU A 70 -9.14 4.93 -36.84
N ARG A 71 -8.15 5.20 -37.70
CA ARG A 71 -7.81 6.57 -38.11
C ARG A 71 -8.99 7.25 -38.81
N GLU A 72 -9.58 6.59 -39.81
CA GLU A 72 -10.73 7.13 -40.54
C GLU A 72 -11.95 7.39 -39.63
N VAL A 73 -12.14 6.58 -38.60
CA VAL A 73 -13.20 6.80 -37.60
C VAL A 73 -12.88 8.00 -36.72
N ALA A 74 -11.64 8.11 -36.23
CA ALA A 74 -11.20 9.25 -35.42
C ALA A 74 -11.32 10.58 -36.19
N ASP A 75 -10.90 10.58 -37.46
CA ASP A 75 -11.00 11.75 -38.34
C ASP A 75 -12.48 12.14 -38.59
N ARG A 76 -13.35 11.16 -38.87
CA ARG A 76 -14.79 11.40 -39.05
C ARG A 76 -15.49 11.91 -37.80
N MET A 77 -15.03 11.49 -36.62
CA MET A 77 -15.54 11.97 -35.34
C MET A 77 -14.98 13.34 -34.94
N GLY A 78 -13.98 13.87 -35.67
CA GLY A 78 -13.34 15.14 -35.36
C GLY A 78 -12.61 15.13 -34.02
N LEU A 79 -12.04 13.99 -33.61
CA LEU A 79 -11.34 13.87 -32.33
C LEU A 79 -10.04 14.69 -32.35
N THR A 80 -9.88 15.59 -31.39
CA THR A 80 -8.68 16.43 -31.24
C THR A 80 -8.05 16.27 -29.87
N ASP A 81 -6.74 16.48 -29.80
CA ASP A 81 -6.02 16.59 -28.53
C ASP A 81 -6.33 17.93 -27.84
N THR A 82 -5.74 18.13 -26.65
CA THR A 82 -5.92 19.37 -25.86
C THR A 82 -5.34 20.62 -26.54
N ALA A 83 -4.50 20.47 -27.57
CA ALA A 83 -3.95 21.56 -28.36
C ALA A 83 -4.73 21.79 -29.67
N GLY A 84 -5.82 21.04 -29.91
CA GLY A 84 -6.65 21.14 -31.10
C GLY A 84 -6.12 20.37 -32.32
N ASN A 85 -5.08 19.53 -32.17
CA ASN A 85 -4.57 18.73 -33.27
C ASN A 85 -5.40 17.44 -33.45
N PRO A 86 -5.59 16.92 -34.68
CA PRO A 86 -6.26 15.66 -34.91
C PRO A 86 -5.63 14.48 -34.14
N MET A 87 -6.46 13.67 -33.49
CA MET A 87 -5.99 12.50 -32.76
C MET A 87 -5.85 11.27 -33.66
N HIS A 88 -4.68 10.65 -33.62
CA HIS A 88 -4.43 9.39 -34.30
C HIS A 88 -4.51 8.20 -33.33
N LEU A 89 -5.72 7.66 -33.15
CA LEU A 89 -5.94 6.50 -32.29
C LEU A 89 -5.36 5.22 -32.91
N THR A 90 -4.58 4.49 -32.11
CA THR A 90 -4.06 3.17 -32.47
C THR A 90 -4.72 2.07 -31.64
N PRO A 91 -4.70 0.79 -32.08
CA PRO A 91 -5.16 -0.32 -31.24
C PRO A 91 -4.46 -0.39 -29.87
N HIS A 92 -3.21 0.08 -29.80
CA HIS A 92 -2.46 0.12 -28.56
C HIS A 92 -3.06 1.13 -27.58
N ASP A 93 -3.63 2.24 -28.05
CA ASP A 93 -4.25 3.24 -27.17
C ASP A 93 -5.50 2.70 -26.48
N PHE A 94 -6.33 1.92 -27.18
CA PHE A 94 -7.46 1.21 -26.57
C PHE A 94 -7.01 0.23 -25.48
N ARG A 95 -5.88 -0.47 -25.70
CA ARG A 95 -5.28 -1.33 -24.67
C ARG A 95 -4.81 -0.51 -23.47
N ARG A 96 -4.23 0.67 -23.67
CA ARG A 96 -3.82 1.59 -22.60
C ARG A 96 -5.03 2.05 -21.79
N VAL A 97 -6.07 2.56 -22.46
CA VAL A 97 -7.30 3.03 -21.82
C VAL A 97 -7.94 1.91 -20.99
N PHE A 98 -8.14 0.72 -21.58
CA PHE A 98 -8.66 -0.44 -20.85
C PHE A 98 -7.85 -0.74 -19.59
N THR A 99 -6.52 -0.74 -19.69
CA THR A 99 -5.65 -1.08 -18.55
C THR A 99 -5.71 -0.02 -17.46
N THR A 100 -5.62 1.25 -17.83
CA THR A 100 -5.70 2.38 -16.90
C THR A 100 -7.03 2.37 -16.17
N THR A 101 -8.16 2.28 -16.89
CA THR A 101 -9.50 2.29 -16.29
C THR A 101 -9.71 1.08 -15.39
N ALA A 102 -9.33 -0.13 -15.83
CA ALA A 102 -9.48 -1.34 -15.00
C ALA A 102 -8.70 -1.23 -13.68
N VAL A 103 -7.47 -0.72 -13.72
CA VAL A 103 -6.65 -0.52 -12.52
C VAL A 103 -7.23 0.58 -11.62
N GLN A 104 -7.71 1.69 -12.19
CA GLN A 104 -8.38 2.76 -11.45
C GLN A 104 -9.66 2.29 -10.75
N ASP A 105 -10.42 1.41 -11.40
CA ASP A 105 -11.64 0.79 -10.85
C ASP A 105 -11.32 -0.32 -9.81
N GLY A 106 -10.05 -0.50 -9.45
CA GLY A 106 -9.62 -1.36 -8.36
C GLY A 106 -9.19 -2.76 -8.78
N LEU A 107 -9.04 -3.05 -10.08
CA LEU A 107 -8.46 -4.33 -10.52
C LEU A 107 -6.99 -4.41 -10.08
N PRO A 108 -6.59 -5.43 -9.29
CA PRO A 108 -5.21 -5.57 -8.86
C PRO A 108 -4.24 -5.66 -10.05
N LEU A 109 -3.12 -4.94 -9.95
CA LEU A 109 -2.14 -4.79 -11.04
C LEU A 109 -1.65 -6.13 -11.61
N HIS A 110 -1.43 -7.12 -10.75
CA HIS A 110 -0.98 -8.45 -11.17
C HIS A 110 -2.05 -9.24 -11.95
N ILE A 111 -3.33 -8.98 -11.69
CA ILE A 111 -4.46 -9.55 -12.45
C ILE A 111 -4.58 -8.85 -13.80
N ALA A 112 -4.56 -7.50 -13.82
CA ALA A 112 -4.53 -6.72 -15.06
C ALA A 112 -3.36 -7.16 -15.98
N SER A 113 -2.18 -7.35 -15.40
CA SER A 113 -0.99 -7.85 -16.11
C SER A 113 -1.18 -9.25 -16.71
N ARG A 114 -1.91 -10.16 -16.03
CA ARG A 114 -2.23 -11.50 -16.56
C ARG A 114 -3.26 -11.45 -17.70
N ILE A 115 -4.28 -10.60 -17.60
CA ILE A 115 -5.27 -10.37 -18.66
C ILE A 115 -4.60 -9.87 -19.94
N LEU A 116 -3.71 -8.88 -19.80
CA LEU A 116 -2.89 -8.34 -20.90
C LEU A 116 -1.80 -9.33 -21.35
N GLY A 117 -1.50 -10.29 -20.48
CA GLY A 117 -0.42 -11.26 -20.51
C GLY A 117 0.93 -10.64 -20.84
N HIS A 118 1.28 -9.63 -20.05
CA HIS A 118 2.65 -9.19 -19.91
C HIS A 118 3.47 -10.24 -19.15
N ARG A 119 4.72 -10.45 -19.58
CA ARG A 119 5.65 -11.36 -18.89
C ARG A 119 6.17 -10.77 -17.58
N HIS A 120 6.24 -9.45 -17.50
CA HIS A 120 6.74 -8.70 -16.35
C HIS A 120 5.72 -7.64 -15.91
N LEU A 121 5.57 -7.45 -14.60
CA LEU A 121 4.69 -6.45 -14.02
C LEU A 121 5.09 -5.01 -14.38
N ASN A 122 6.38 -4.79 -14.65
CA ASN A 122 6.94 -3.49 -15.04
C ASN A 122 6.27 -2.92 -16.30
N SER A 123 5.75 -3.77 -17.19
CA SER A 123 5.01 -3.32 -18.39
C SER A 123 3.61 -2.79 -18.07
N THR A 124 3.10 -3.07 -16.86
CA THR A 124 1.76 -2.65 -16.41
C THR A 124 1.83 -1.54 -15.35
N GLN A 125 2.96 -1.41 -14.65
CA GLN A 125 3.18 -0.40 -13.61
C GLN A 125 3.01 1.07 -14.08
N PRO A 126 3.29 1.47 -15.33
CA PRO A 126 3.00 2.82 -15.79
C PRO A 126 1.51 3.20 -15.77
N TYR A 127 0.60 2.22 -15.70
CA TYR A 127 -0.85 2.46 -15.64
C TYR A 127 -1.36 2.68 -14.21
N THR A 128 -0.56 2.41 -13.18
CA THR A 128 -0.86 2.76 -11.78
C THR A 128 -0.41 4.19 -11.49
N ALA A 129 -0.95 5.17 -12.19
CA ALA A 129 -0.80 6.56 -11.75
C ALA A 129 -1.44 6.67 -10.35
N VAL A 130 -0.62 6.60 -9.30
CA VAL A 130 -1.08 6.69 -7.92
C VAL A 130 -1.42 8.14 -7.66
N PHE A 131 -2.67 8.52 -7.90
CA PHE A 131 -3.22 9.73 -7.30
C PHE A 131 -3.31 9.49 -5.78
N GLN A 132 -2.86 10.45 -4.96
CA GLN A 132 -2.83 10.29 -3.50
C GLN A 132 -4.20 9.91 -2.91
N ASP A 133 -5.28 10.37 -3.55
CA ASP A 133 -6.66 10.04 -3.17
C ASP A 133 -6.99 8.56 -3.36
N ASP A 134 -6.50 7.92 -4.43
CA ASP A 134 -6.73 6.49 -4.68
C ASP A 134 -5.98 5.62 -3.67
N LEU A 135 -4.77 6.03 -3.28
CA LEU A 135 -4.01 5.39 -2.21
C LEU A 135 -4.77 5.46 -0.87
N ILE A 136 -5.20 6.66 -0.48
CA ILE A 136 -5.92 6.89 0.77
C ILE A 136 -7.24 6.12 0.78
N ARG A 137 -8.03 6.20 -0.30
CA ARG A 137 -9.31 5.48 -0.44
C ARG A 137 -9.12 3.98 -0.33
N THR A 138 -8.15 3.43 -1.06
CA THR A 138 -7.89 1.98 -1.09
C THR A 138 -7.44 1.48 0.28
N PHE A 139 -6.53 2.21 0.94
CA PHE A 139 -6.06 1.85 2.27
C PHE A 139 -7.18 1.90 3.32
N ARG A 140 -8.00 2.97 3.33
CA ARG A 140 -9.16 3.07 4.24
C ARG A 140 -10.13 1.92 4.04
N THR A 141 -10.52 1.64 2.79
CA THR A 141 -11.43 0.53 2.45
C THR A 141 -10.89 -0.82 2.91
N PHE A 142 -9.58 -1.05 2.78
CA PHE A 142 -8.92 -2.26 3.27
C PHE A 142 -9.00 -2.37 4.82
N VAL A 143 -8.71 -1.29 5.54
CA VAL A 143 -8.80 -1.26 7.01
C VAL A 143 -10.24 -1.46 7.48
N ASP A 144 -11.20 -0.79 6.85
CA ASP A 144 -12.62 -0.85 7.24
C ASP A 144 -13.19 -2.26 7.07
N ARG A 145 -12.89 -2.93 5.94
CA ARG A 145 -13.28 -4.34 5.74
C ARG A 145 -12.71 -5.28 6.81
N ARG A 146 -11.48 -5.01 7.27
CA ARG A 146 -10.86 -5.83 8.31
C ARG A 146 -11.50 -5.56 9.67
N ARG A 147 -11.85 -4.30 9.97
CA ARG A 147 -12.56 -3.92 11.20
C ARG A 147 -13.96 -4.54 11.24
N SER A 148 -14.69 -4.53 10.12
CA SER A 148 -16.04 -5.11 10.05
C SER A 148 -16.09 -6.62 10.29
N ALA A 149 -14.97 -7.31 10.07
CA ALA A 149 -14.88 -8.76 10.27
C ALA A 149 -14.49 -9.16 11.71
N ARG A 150 -14.14 -8.21 12.57
CA ARG A 150 -13.79 -8.49 13.96
C ARG A 150 -15.03 -8.40 14.86
N PRO A 151 -15.09 -9.19 15.95
CA PRO A 151 -16.12 -9.07 16.96
C PRO A 151 -16.23 -7.63 17.48
N ALA A 152 -17.46 -7.13 17.60
CA ALA A 152 -17.71 -5.76 18.07
C ALA A 152 -17.18 -5.51 19.51
N GLU A 153 -17.12 -6.58 20.32
CA GLU A 153 -16.59 -6.58 21.69
C GLU A 153 -15.14 -6.10 21.78
N GLU A 154 -14.33 -6.34 20.74
CA GLU A 154 -12.93 -5.89 20.69
C GLU A 154 -12.78 -4.36 20.50
N TYR A 155 -13.87 -3.67 20.13
CA TYR A 155 -13.90 -2.24 19.91
C TYR A 155 -14.86 -1.51 20.85
N ARG A 156 -15.22 -2.11 21.99
CA ARG A 156 -16.03 -1.40 22.98
C ARG A 156 -15.29 -0.16 23.47
N GLU A 157 -16.03 0.92 23.69
CA GLU A 157 -15.46 2.07 24.38
C GLU A 157 -15.11 1.66 25.82
N PRO A 158 -13.89 1.97 26.30
CA PRO A 158 -13.54 1.76 27.69
C PRO A 158 -14.47 2.59 28.59
N THR A 159 -14.82 2.05 29.75
CA THR A 159 -15.63 2.78 30.74
C THR A 159 -14.82 3.90 31.38
N PRO A 160 -15.46 4.94 31.93
CA PRO A 160 -14.76 5.98 32.71
C PRO A 160 -13.90 5.38 33.83
N GLU A 161 -14.39 4.36 34.53
CA GLU A 161 -13.63 3.70 35.60
C GLU A 161 -12.37 2.98 35.09
N GLU A 162 -12.44 2.39 33.89
CA GLU A 162 -11.25 1.78 33.25
C GLU A 162 -10.28 2.83 32.72
N TRP A 163 -10.77 3.99 32.31
CA TRP A 163 -9.94 5.14 31.98
C TRP A 163 -9.23 5.67 33.21
N ASP A 164 -9.95 5.84 34.32
CA ASP A 164 -9.39 6.27 35.60
C ASP A 164 -8.33 5.27 36.09
N GLU A 165 -8.61 3.96 36.05
CA GLU A 165 -7.64 2.92 36.42
C GLU A 165 -6.40 2.92 35.51
N PHE A 166 -6.60 3.11 34.20
CA PHE A 166 -5.51 3.21 33.23
C PHE A 166 -4.65 4.45 33.47
N GLU A 167 -5.24 5.61 33.74
CA GLU A 167 -4.52 6.86 34.03
C GLU A 167 -3.79 6.79 35.37
N GLU A 168 -4.45 6.31 36.42
CA GLU A 168 -3.86 6.09 37.75
C GLU A 168 -2.65 5.15 37.67
N HIS A 169 -2.70 4.11 36.82
CA HIS A 169 -1.59 3.17 36.65
C HIS A 169 -0.27 3.86 36.22
N PHE A 170 -0.32 4.91 35.38
CA PHE A 170 0.87 5.66 34.99
C PHE A 170 1.31 6.68 36.03
N ALA A 171 0.35 7.28 36.77
CA ALA A 171 0.65 8.25 37.83
C ALA A 171 1.24 7.58 39.09
N LEU A 172 0.79 6.37 39.43
CA LEU A 172 1.16 5.65 40.65
C LEU A 172 2.56 5.01 40.59
N ARG A 173 3.16 4.86 39.40
CA ARG A 173 4.51 4.25 39.25
C ARG A 173 5.61 5.28 38.97
N ARG A 174 5.60 6.35 39.77
CA ARG A 174 6.82 7.16 39.95
C ARG A 174 7.86 6.33 40.71
N VAL A 175 9.06 6.28 40.15
CA VAL A 175 10.23 5.62 40.72
C VAL A 175 11.33 6.65 40.94
N GLU A 176 12.39 6.25 41.63
CA GLU A 176 13.43 7.14 42.14
C GLU A 176 14.13 8.02 41.09
N LEU A 177 14.17 7.56 39.82
CA LEU A 177 14.78 8.27 38.69
C LEU A 177 13.77 8.79 37.66
N GLY A 178 12.47 8.59 37.84
CA GLY A 178 11.44 9.03 36.89
C GLY A 178 10.18 8.18 36.90
N SER A 179 9.75 7.67 35.74
CA SER A 179 8.51 6.91 35.60
C SER A 179 8.73 5.56 34.91
N CYS A 180 7.95 4.56 35.32
CA CYS A 180 7.98 3.22 34.72
C CYS A 180 6.98 3.13 33.55
N ALA A 181 7.46 2.97 32.32
CA ALA A 181 6.62 2.82 31.12
C ALA A 181 6.19 1.37 30.85
N ARG A 182 6.17 0.53 31.89
CA ARG A 182 5.75 -0.86 31.78
C ARG A 182 4.25 -0.94 31.41
N PRO A 183 3.83 -1.86 30.51
CA PRO A 183 2.42 -2.01 30.15
C PRO A 183 1.51 -2.32 31.34
N TYR A 184 0.29 -1.80 31.29
CA TYR A 184 -0.78 -2.10 32.24
C TYR A 184 -1.00 -3.62 32.37
N GLY A 185 -1.23 -4.09 33.60
CA GLY A 185 -1.50 -5.50 33.91
C GLY A 185 -0.28 -6.43 34.00
N SER A 186 0.95 -5.92 33.89
CA SER A 186 2.18 -6.74 34.06
C SER A 186 2.85 -6.52 35.42
N SER A 187 3.39 -7.57 36.04
CA SER A 187 4.16 -7.51 37.30
C SER A 187 5.66 -7.19 37.07
N CYS A 188 6.39 -6.81 38.11
CA CYS A 188 7.85 -6.62 38.07
C CYS A 188 8.48 -7.17 39.34
N GLU A 189 9.42 -8.11 39.20
CA GLU A 189 10.13 -8.77 40.31
C GLU A 189 11.29 -7.93 40.86
N HIS A 190 11.71 -6.90 40.13
CA HIS A 190 12.87 -6.06 40.42
C HIS A 190 12.45 -4.61 40.73
N GLU A 191 11.32 -4.46 41.42
CA GLU A 191 10.76 -3.14 41.76
C GLU A 191 11.85 -2.25 42.41
N HIS A 192 11.95 -1.00 41.96
CA HIS A 192 12.98 -0.03 42.37
C HIS A 192 14.44 -0.32 41.94
N ALA A 193 14.71 -1.37 41.16
CA ALA A 193 16.03 -1.62 40.55
C ALA A 193 16.09 -1.14 39.08
N CYS A 194 15.67 0.10 38.83
CA CYS A 194 15.30 0.55 37.49
C CYS A 194 16.49 0.95 36.57
N ILE A 195 17.72 1.06 37.10
CA ILE A 195 18.90 1.55 36.35
C ILE A 195 19.19 0.70 35.11
N ARG A 196 18.91 -0.60 35.13
CA ARG A 196 19.08 -1.49 33.97
C ARG A 196 17.80 -1.73 33.17
N CYS A 197 16.65 -1.28 33.68
CA CYS A 197 15.35 -1.54 33.07
C CYS A 197 15.19 -0.74 31.77
N PRO A 198 14.83 -1.36 30.63
CA PRO A 198 14.67 -0.66 29.35
C PRO A 198 13.40 0.22 29.30
N VAL A 199 12.43 -0.01 30.19
CA VAL A 199 11.18 0.75 30.25
C VAL A 199 11.20 1.88 31.29
N LEU A 200 12.36 2.15 31.93
CA LEU A 200 12.52 3.35 32.75
C LEU A 200 12.59 4.58 31.84
N ARG A 201 11.66 5.51 32.02
CA ARG A 201 11.73 6.86 31.46
C ARG A 201 12.31 7.79 32.52
N VAL A 202 13.53 8.24 32.30
CA VAL A 202 14.24 9.13 33.22
C VAL A 202 13.57 10.50 33.19
N ASP A 203 13.30 11.05 34.38
CA ASP A 203 12.87 12.43 34.53
C ASP A 203 14.11 13.34 34.36
N PRO A 204 14.12 14.30 33.42
CA PRO A 204 15.24 15.22 33.24
C PRO A 204 15.68 15.93 34.52
N ALA A 205 14.77 16.13 35.49
CA ALA A 205 15.09 16.71 36.79
C ALA A 205 15.91 15.78 37.71
N GLN A 206 16.06 14.50 37.36
CA GLN A 206 16.86 13.50 38.09
C GLN A 206 18.20 13.18 37.42
N LEU A 207 18.60 13.92 36.37
CA LEU A 207 19.87 13.70 35.68
C LEU A 207 21.07 13.80 36.63
N ASP A 208 21.12 14.83 37.48
CA ASP A 208 22.19 15.00 38.48
C ASP A 208 22.33 13.76 39.39
N ARG A 209 21.19 13.16 39.75
CA ARG A 209 21.16 11.93 40.57
C ARG A 209 21.70 10.73 39.80
N LEU A 210 21.35 10.60 38.53
CA LEU A 210 21.83 9.52 37.67
C LEU A 210 23.34 9.65 37.39
N GLU A 211 23.84 10.87 37.24
CA GLU A 211 25.28 11.16 37.13
C GLU A 211 26.02 10.81 38.41
N ALA A 212 25.46 11.15 39.59
CA ALA A 212 26.04 10.74 40.87
C ALA A 212 26.09 9.22 41.03
N ILE A 213 25.05 8.50 40.58
CA ILE A 213 25.04 7.03 40.55
C ILE A 213 26.14 6.50 39.62
N ALA A 214 26.30 7.06 38.42
CA ALA A 214 27.35 6.66 37.49
C ALA A 214 28.76 6.87 38.08
N ALA A 215 29.00 7.99 38.75
CA ALA A 215 30.26 8.26 39.45
C ALA A 215 30.51 7.27 40.59
N SER A 216 29.49 6.92 41.38
CA SER A 216 29.60 5.90 42.43
C SER A 216 29.91 4.51 41.87
N LEU A 217 29.29 4.14 40.74
CA LEU A 217 29.55 2.86 40.07
C LEU A 217 31.01 2.77 39.59
N LEU A 218 31.58 3.84 39.06
CA LEU A 218 33.00 3.91 38.68
C LEU A 218 33.91 3.64 39.88
N GLN A 219 33.67 4.29 41.02
CA GLN A 219 34.46 4.07 42.24
C GLN A 219 34.38 2.62 42.72
N ARG A 220 33.18 2.02 42.68
CA ARG A 220 32.98 0.63 43.08
C ARG A 220 33.63 -0.37 42.11
N ILE A 221 33.71 -0.06 40.83
CA ILE A 221 34.45 -0.88 39.85
C ILE A 221 35.92 -0.90 40.23
N THR A 222 36.53 0.26 40.49
CA THR A 222 37.93 0.35 40.92
C THR A 222 38.18 -0.43 42.21
N GLU A 223 37.30 -0.33 43.21
CA GLU A 223 37.39 -1.12 44.44
C GLU A 223 37.34 -2.63 44.16
N ALA A 224 36.43 -3.06 43.28
CA ALA A 224 36.28 -4.48 42.93
C ALA A 224 37.48 -5.02 42.14
N GLU A 225 38.13 -4.19 41.32
CA GLU A 225 39.38 -4.53 40.62
C GLU A 225 40.53 -4.71 41.62
N GLU A 226 40.72 -3.75 42.53
CA GLU A 226 41.77 -3.80 43.57
C GLU A 226 41.63 -5.03 44.49
N ARG A 227 40.38 -5.45 44.77
CA ARG A 227 40.08 -6.61 45.61
C ARG A 227 40.01 -7.94 44.85
N GLY A 228 40.09 -7.93 43.52
CA GLY A 228 40.02 -9.13 42.70
C GLY A 228 38.64 -9.80 42.69
N TRP A 229 37.55 -9.03 42.56
CA TRP A 229 36.17 -9.52 42.49
C TRP A 229 35.61 -9.46 41.06
N PRO A 230 35.97 -10.41 40.18
CA PRO A 230 35.67 -10.30 38.75
C PRO A 230 34.17 -10.26 38.42
N GLY A 231 33.33 -10.98 39.17
CA GLY A 231 31.87 -10.95 38.97
C GLY A 231 31.24 -9.62 39.34
N GLU A 232 31.76 -8.94 40.38
CA GLU A 232 31.30 -7.61 40.78
C GLU A 232 31.71 -6.56 39.74
N VAL A 233 32.94 -6.65 39.22
CA VAL A 233 33.42 -5.80 38.11
C VAL A 233 32.49 -5.92 36.89
N GLU A 234 32.15 -7.14 36.48
CA GLU A 234 31.25 -7.37 35.34
C GLU A 234 29.87 -6.74 35.56
N GLN A 235 29.25 -7.01 36.71
CA GLN A 235 27.91 -6.50 37.01
C GLN A 235 27.89 -4.97 37.16
N LEU A 236 28.85 -4.38 37.85
CA LEU A 236 28.93 -2.93 38.00
C LEU A 236 29.17 -2.23 36.65
N THR A 237 29.97 -2.83 35.77
CA THR A 237 30.20 -2.32 34.41
C THR A 237 28.90 -2.28 33.59
N ILE A 238 28.06 -3.32 33.68
CA ILE A 238 26.75 -3.34 33.02
C ILE A 238 25.84 -2.23 33.57
N SER A 239 25.80 -2.05 34.90
CA SER A 239 25.02 -0.96 35.52
C SER A 239 25.50 0.42 35.09
N LEU A 240 26.83 0.62 35.02
CA LEU A 240 27.43 1.89 34.62
C LEU A 240 27.04 2.23 33.19
N ARG A 241 27.16 1.27 32.27
CA ARG A 241 26.76 1.45 30.88
C ARG A 241 25.28 1.82 30.76
N ALA A 242 24.41 1.11 31.47
CA ALA A 242 22.97 1.41 31.46
C ALA A 242 22.66 2.82 32.00
N ALA A 243 23.39 3.29 33.02
CA ALA A 243 23.26 4.66 33.52
C ALA A 243 23.72 5.69 32.48
N GLN A 244 24.88 5.46 31.85
CA GLN A 244 25.42 6.35 30.80
C GLN A 244 24.51 6.43 29.57
N ASP A 245 24.01 5.30 29.08
CA ASP A 245 23.09 5.25 27.94
C ASP A 245 21.81 6.06 28.23
N LYS A 246 21.32 6.00 29.47
CA LYS A 246 20.15 6.78 29.92
C LYS A 246 20.42 8.26 30.06
N ILE A 247 21.59 8.66 30.54
CA ILE A 247 22.01 10.07 30.57
C ILE A 247 22.03 10.62 29.14
N LEU A 248 22.67 9.90 28.21
CA LEU A 248 22.75 10.30 26.80
C LEU A 248 21.39 10.39 26.11
N ALA A 249 20.47 9.48 26.43
CA ALA A 249 19.13 9.47 25.86
C ALA A 249 18.19 10.54 26.43
N THR A 250 18.52 11.12 27.59
CA THR A 250 17.65 12.07 28.29
C THR A 250 18.08 13.49 27.97
N ALA A 251 17.22 14.22 27.24
CA ALA A 251 17.46 15.63 26.99
C ALA A 251 17.47 16.42 28.32
N PRO A 252 18.40 17.37 28.52
CA PRO A 252 18.44 18.17 29.74
C PRO A 252 17.13 18.95 29.93
N PRO A 253 16.76 19.27 31.19
CA PRO A 253 15.52 19.97 31.48
C PRO A 253 15.46 21.28 30.69
N ARG A 254 14.51 21.38 29.76
CA ARG A 254 14.27 22.60 28.99
C ARG A 254 13.72 23.66 29.94
N LYS A 255 14.33 24.85 29.96
CA LYS A 255 13.80 26.03 30.67
C LYS A 255 12.50 26.48 29.99
N GLY A 256 11.38 25.95 30.46
CA GLY A 256 10.03 26.33 30.03
C GLY A 256 9.39 25.33 29.07
N SER A 257 8.18 24.89 29.41
CA SER A 257 7.28 24.27 28.44
C SER A 257 6.80 25.35 27.47
N VAL A 258 7.06 25.14 26.18
CA VAL A 258 6.39 25.93 25.13
C VAL A 258 5.04 25.27 24.89
N PHE A 259 3.96 25.91 25.32
CA PHE A 259 2.62 25.44 25.00
C PHE A 259 2.41 25.63 23.49
N LEU A 260 2.29 24.52 22.76
CA LEU A 260 2.11 24.52 21.30
C LEU A 260 0.65 24.72 20.88
N GLY A 261 -0.27 24.87 21.84
CA GLY A 261 -1.71 24.83 21.59
C GLY A 261 -2.21 23.39 21.46
N ASP A 262 -3.43 23.12 21.91
CA ASP A 262 -4.11 21.88 21.56
C ASP A 262 -4.43 21.91 20.06
N PRO A 263 -4.18 20.82 19.31
CA PRO A 263 -4.57 20.76 17.92
C PRO A 263 -6.09 20.92 17.81
N ALA A 264 -6.54 22.00 17.19
CA ALA A 264 -7.95 22.24 16.93
C ALA A 264 -8.47 21.13 16.01
N ILE A 265 -9.27 20.21 16.57
CA ILE A 265 -10.01 19.22 15.78
C ILE A 265 -11.21 19.96 15.17
N PRO A 266 -11.26 20.18 13.84
CA PRO A 266 -12.41 20.82 13.23
C PRO A 266 -13.65 19.97 13.49
N PRO A 267 -14.81 20.58 13.83
CA PRO A 267 -16.03 19.84 14.07
C PRO A 267 -16.38 19.01 12.83
N THR A 268 -16.67 17.73 13.07
CA THR A 268 -17.07 16.79 12.02
C THR A 268 -18.39 17.29 11.44
N ASN A 269 -18.40 17.67 10.16
CA ASN A 269 -19.64 18.07 9.48
C ASN A 269 -20.63 16.92 9.55
N ALA A 270 -21.68 17.06 10.38
CA ALA A 270 -22.82 16.18 10.35
C ALA A 270 -23.49 16.26 8.97
N PRO A 271 -23.94 15.14 8.38
CA PRO A 271 -24.66 15.16 7.12
C PRO A 271 -25.97 15.94 7.29
N GLN A 272 -26.16 16.97 6.46
CA GLN A 272 -27.44 17.68 6.37
C GLN A 272 -28.49 16.69 5.83
N ALA A 273 -29.60 16.60 6.55
CA ALA A 273 -30.79 15.81 6.21
C ALA A 273 -31.59 16.43 5.06
#